data_AF-A0A847ZA01-F1
#
_entry.id   AF-A0A847ZA01-F1
#
_cell.length_a   1.000
_cell.length_b   1.000
_cell.length_c   1.000
_cell.angle_alpha   90.00
_cell.angle_beta   90.00
_cell.angle_gamma   90.00
#
_symmetry.space_group_name_H-M   'P 1'
#
loop_
_entity.id
_entity.type
_entity.pdbx_description
1 polymer ?
#
loop_
_entity_poly.entity_id
_entity_poly.type
_entity_poly.pdbx_seq_one_letter_code
_entity_poly.pdbx_strand_id
1 'polypeptide(L)'
;MSDVQRLLGPAFRLTTDPAGAPHKTGLLVCGCPTACAENPENSNRARRWVVVAGKTVSARELTEDRLAEAVAEEIKKIIFSE
;
A
#
# COMPACT_ATOMS: atom_id res chain seq x y z
N MET A 1 15.12 -4.73 4.45
CA MET A 1 13.91 -5.46 4.01
C MET A 1 12.77 -4.91 4.84
N SER A 2 11.73 -4.31 4.24
CA SER A 2 10.69 -3.60 5.00
C SER A 2 9.88 -4.56 5.89
N ASP A 3 9.39 -4.10 7.04
CA ASP A 3 8.54 -4.91 7.93
C ASP A 3 7.30 -5.44 7.22
N VAL A 4 6.75 -4.63 6.30
CA VAL A 4 5.64 -5.04 5.42
C VAL A 4 6.01 -6.27 4.58
N GLN A 5 7.20 -6.33 3.97
CA GLN A 5 7.65 -7.50 3.19
C GLN A 5 7.73 -8.76 4.07
N ARG A 6 8.22 -8.61 5.31
CA ARG A 6 8.31 -9.72 6.28
C ARG A 6 6.91 -10.24 6.65
N LEU A 7 5.95 -9.35 6.85
CA LEU A 7 4.57 -9.67 7.23
C LEU A 7 3.74 -10.24 6.07
N LEU A 8 4.03 -9.84 4.85
CA LEU A 8 3.41 -10.41 3.65
C LEU A 8 3.92 -11.83 3.38
N GLY A 9 5.21 -12.08 3.63
CA GLY A 9 5.84 -13.37 3.40
C GLY A 9 6.39 -13.53 1.97
N PRO A 10 7.00 -14.68 1.64
CA PRO A 10 7.79 -14.87 0.42
C PRO A 10 6.96 -14.97 -0.87
N ALA A 11 5.65 -15.21 -0.75
CA ALA A 11 4.74 -15.25 -1.90
C ALA A 11 4.47 -13.85 -2.51
N PHE A 12 4.83 -12.79 -1.79
CA PHE A 12 4.65 -11.42 -2.22
C PHE A 12 6.00 -10.77 -2.51
N ARG A 13 6.02 -9.85 -3.47
CA ARG A 13 7.19 -9.03 -3.77
C ARG A 13 6.79 -7.57 -3.75
N LEU A 14 7.36 -6.80 -2.83
CA LEU A 14 7.31 -5.34 -2.86
C LEU A 14 8.37 -4.83 -3.84
N THR A 15 7.99 -3.86 -4.67
CA THR A 15 8.88 -3.21 -5.63
C THR A 15 8.53 -1.73 -5.72
N THR A 16 9.53 -0.90 -5.97
CA THR A 16 9.37 0.52 -6.36
C THR A 16 9.63 0.73 -7.85
N ASP A 17 10.04 -0.33 -8.56
CA ASP A 17 10.25 -0.31 -10.00
C ASP A 17 8.90 -0.23 -10.73
N PRO A 18 8.66 0.81 -11.55
CA PRO A 18 7.43 0.92 -12.33
C PRO A 18 7.35 -0.09 -13.49
N ALA A 19 8.45 -0.78 -13.84
CA ALA A 19 8.43 -1.83 -14.83
C ALA A 19 7.54 -3.00 -14.38
N GLY A 20 6.45 -3.23 -15.11
CA GLY A 20 5.46 -4.27 -14.79
C GLY A 20 4.13 -3.75 -14.23
N ALA A 21 3.91 -2.44 -14.25
CA ALA A 21 2.59 -1.86 -14.05
C ALA A 21 1.58 -2.29 -15.17
N PRO A 22 0.27 -2.35 -14.88
CA PRO A 22 -0.34 -2.07 -13.58
C PRO A 22 -0.21 -3.25 -12.61
N HIS A 23 0.27 -2.97 -11.40
CA HIS A 23 0.29 -3.96 -10.32
C HIS A 23 -1.10 -4.17 -9.72
N LYS A 24 -1.33 -5.33 -9.07
CA LYS A 24 -2.60 -5.61 -8.39
C LYS A 24 -2.91 -4.59 -7.29
N THR A 25 -1.90 -4.24 -6.49
CA THR A 25 -2.03 -3.32 -5.36
C THR A 25 -0.82 -2.39 -5.31
N GLY A 26 -1.07 -1.09 -5.14
CA GLY A 26 -0.05 -0.07 -4.92
C GLY A 26 -0.07 0.40 -3.47
N LEU A 27 1.11 0.68 -2.91
CA LEU A 27 1.25 1.33 -1.61
C LEU A 27 1.63 2.79 -1.84
N LEU A 28 0.80 3.71 -1.38
CA LEU A 28 1.05 5.13 -1.50
C LEU A 28 1.35 5.70 -0.12
N VAL A 29 2.58 6.15 0.10
CA VAL A 29 2.98 6.83 1.32
C VAL A 29 3.06 8.33 1.02
N CYS A 30 2.14 9.11 1.57
CA CYS A 30 2.02 10.54 1.27
C CYS A 30 1.71 11.34 2.54
N GLY A 31 2.10 12.62 2.59
CA GLY A 31 1.76 13.51 3.72
C GLY A 31 0.27 13.87 3.81
N CYS A 32 -0.52 13.56 2.77
CA CYS A 32 -1.96 13.80 2.73
C CYS A 32 -2.71 12.55 2.22
N PRO A 33 -3.93 12.28 2.73
CA PRO A 33 -4.67 11.05 2.45
C PRO A 33 -5.29 10.98 1.04
N THR A 34 -5.36 12.08 0.29
CA THR A 34 -6.15 12.12 -0.95
C THR A 34 -5.33 12.57 -2.16
N ALA A 35 -4.53 13.64 -2.04
CA ALA A 35 -3.97 14.32 -3.21
C ALA A 35 -2.96 13.48 -4.02
N CYS A 36 -2.23 12.57 -3.36
CA CYS A 36 -1.26 11.72 -4.05
C CYS A 36 -1.93 10.51 -4.76
N ALA A 37 -3.08 10.02 -4.28
CA ALA A 37 -3.72 8.81 -4.80
C ALA A 37 -4.48 9.09 -6.10
N GLU A 38 -5.04 10.29 -6.21
CA GLU A 38 -5.82 10.75 -7.36
C GLU A 38 -4.95 11.33 -8.49
N ASN A 39 -3.63 11.41 -8.29
CA ASN A 39 -2.72 11.84 -9.35
C ASN A 39 -2.75 10.82 -10.52
N PRO A 40 -3.04 11.26 -11.76
CA PRO A 40 -3.10 10.39 -12.94
C PRO A 40 -1.85 9.51 -13.13
N GLU A 41 -0.66 10.04 -12.83
CA GLU A 41 0.60 9.31 -12.94
C GLU A 41 0.71 8.11 -11.98
N ASN A 42 0.00 8.18 -10.85
CA ASN A 42 -0.09 7.11 -9.87
C ASN A 42 -1.24 6.18 -10.22
N SER A 43 -2.42 6.70 -10.57
CA SER A 43 -3.62 5.89 -10.84
C SER A 43 -3.39 4.76 -11.86
N ASN A 44 -2.50 4.96 -12.84
CA ASN A 44 -2.18 3.95 -13.86
C ASN A 44 -1.17 2.86 -13.40
N ARG A 45 -0.53 3.03 -12.24
CA ARG A 45 0.53 2.11 -11.75
C ARG A 45 -0.03 0.92 -10.97
N ALA A 46 -1.22 1.04 -10.39
CA ALA A 46 -1.85 -0.04 -9.66
C ALA A 46 -3.38 0.04 -9.74
N ARG A 47 -4.04 -1.13 -9.71
CA ARG A 47 -5.51 -1.23 -9.80
C ARG A 47 -6.21 -0.77 -8.52
N ARG A 48 -5.58 -0.98 -7.36
CA ARG A 48 -6.08 -0.57 -6.04
C ARG A 48 -4.94 -0.01 -5.21
N TRP A 49 -5.27 0.93 -4.34
CA TRP A 49 -4.28 1.65 -3.54
C TRP A 49 -4.53 1.46 -2.04
N VAL A 50 -3.47 1.11 -1.31
CA VAL A 50 -3.41 1.28 0.14
C VAL A 50 -2.74 2.63 0.40
N VAL A 51 -3.47 3.56 1.00
CA VAL A 51 -2.96 4.90 1.29
C VAL A 51 -2.48 4.97 2.72
N VAL A 52 -1.22 5.34 2.90
CA VAL A 52 -0.59 5.61 4.19
C VAL A 52 -0.34 7.11 4.28
N ALA A 53 -1.03 7.78 5.20
CA ALA A 53 -0.92 9.21 5.43
C ALA A 53 -0.62 9.53 6.90
N GLY A 54 0.64 9.83 7.19
CA GLY A 54 1.12 9.97 8.57
C GLY A 54 0.85 8.68 9.37
N LYS A 55 0.06 8.80 10.44
CA LYS A 55 -0.37 7.70 11.31
C LYS A 55 -1.61 6.95 10.81
N THR A 56 -1.98 7.15 9.55
CA THR A 56 -3.25 6.67 9.01
C THR A 56 -3.01 5.64 7.92
N VAL A 57 -3.72 4.52 7.92
CA VAL A 57 -3.77 3.54 6.82
C VAL A 57 -5.21 3.42 6.35
N SER A 58 -5.48 3.73 5.08
CA SER A 58 -6.84 3.68 4.49
C SER A 58 -7.89 4.39 5.37
N ALA A 59 -7.57 5.62 5.82
CA ALA A 59 -8.39 6.46 6.71
C ALA A 59 -8.57 5.96 8.17
N ARG A 60 -7.91 4.86 8.58
CA ARG A 60 -7.81 4.45 10.00
C ARG A 60 -6.55 4.99 10.66
N GLU A 61 -6.71 5.75 11.74
CA GLU A 61 -5.61 6.19 12.59
C GLU A 61 -5.06 5.03 13.44
N LEU A 62 -3.74 4.96 13.54
CA LEU A 62 -2.99 3.88 14.17
C LEU A 62 -1.75 4.45 14.88
N THR A 63 -1.22 3.69 15.83
CA THR A 63 0.13 3.95 16.35
C THR A 63 1.18 3.52 15.32
N GLU A 64 2.37 4.12 15.39
CA GLU A 64 3.43 3.90 14.41
C GLU A 64 3.87 2.43 14.32
N ASP A 65 3.95 1.76 15.47
CA ASP A 65 4.29 0.34 15.61
C ASP A 65 3.26 -0.60 14.95
N ARG A 66 2.04 -0.11 14.68
CA ARG A 66 0.95 -0.87 14.06
C ARG A 66 0.82 -0.61 12.56
N LEU A 67 1.53 0.38 12.00
CA LEU A 67 1.39 0.76 10.59
C LEU A 67 1.75 -0.38 9.63
N ALA A 68 2.88 -1.07 9.89
CA ALA A 68 3.33 -2.14 9.00
C ALA A 68 2.36 -3.33 8.98
N GLU A 69 1.79 -3.67 10.13
CA GLU A 69 0.77 -4.73 10.26
C GLU A 69 -0.50 -4.36 9.51
N ALA A 70 -1.03 -3.15 9.74
CA ALA A 70 -2.23 -2.68 9.06
C ALA A 70 -2.05 -2.62 7.54
N VAL A 71 -0.90 -2.16 7.04
CA VAL A 71 -0.61 -2.17 5.60
C VAL A 71 -0.62 -3.58 5.03
N ALA A 72 0.03 -4.54 5.71
CA ALA A 72 0.06 -5.93 5.24
C ALA A 72 -1.34 -6.57 5.26
N GLU A 73 -2.15 -6.27 6.27
CA GLU A 73 -3.55 -6.72 6.34
C GLU A 73 -4.39 -6.14 5.19
N GLU A 74 -4.29 -4.84 4.90
CA GLU A 74 -5.04 -4.22 3.82
C GLU A 74 -4.65 -4.77 2.44
N ILE A 75 -3.35 -4.99 2.20
CA ILE A 75 -2.88 -5.64 0.96
C ILE A 75 -3.48 -7.04 0.83
N LYS A 76 -3.46 -7.85 1.91
CA LYS A 76 -4.05 -9.19 1.91
C LYS A 76 -5.55 -9.15 1.68
N LYS A 77 -6.29 -8.24 2.34
CA LYS A 77 -7.73 -8.06 2.11
C LYS A 77 -8.02 -7.75 0.66
N ILE A 78 -7.28 -6.81 0.06
CA ILE A 78 -7.45 -6.45 -1.34
C ILE A 78 -7.25 -7.65 -2.26
N ILE A 79 -6.19 -8.44 -2.04
CA ILE A 79 -5.79 -9.55 -2.92
C ILE A 79 -6.68 -10.79 -2.76
N PHE A 80 -7.16 -11.08 -1.55
CA PHE A 80 -7.97 -12.25 -1.25
C PHE A 80 -9.48 -12.00 -1.24
N SER A 81 -9.92 -10.75 -1.44
CA SER A 81 -11.34 -10.42 -1.67
C SER A 81 -11.71 -10.44 -3.17
N GLU A 82 -10.81 -10.91 -4.04
CA GLU A 82 -11.06 -11.18 -5.47
C GLU A 82 -11.34 -12.66 -5.71
#